data_AF-A0A6I2JRS9-F1
#
_entry.id   AF-A0A6I2JRS9-F1
#
_cell.length_a   1.000
_cell.length_b   1.000
_cell.length_c   1.000
_cell.angle_alpha   90.00
_cell.angle_beta   90.00
_cell.angle_gamma   90.00
#
_symmetry.space_group_name_H-M   'P 1'
#
loop_
_entity.id
_entity.type
_entity.pdbx_description
1 polymer ?
#
loop_
_entity_poly.entity_id
_entity_poly.type
_entity_poly.pdbx_seq_one_letter_code
_entity_poly.pdbx_strand_id
1 'polypeptide(L)' 'MTHATISHADLVRLEHLRNAGRFVSDMTAFQECHELPQPAQRAQLASLVFLITEQLDDVVTRCQNNWMNAEAES' A
#
# COMPACT_ATOMS: atom_id res chain seq x y z
N MET A 1 9.86 13.91 -21.42
CA MET A 1 9.84 13.30 -20.08
C MET A 1 8.54 13.75 -19.42
N THR A 2 7.51 12.93 -19.45
CA THR A 2 6.21 13.23 -18.84
C THR A 2 6.30 13.01 -17.34
N HIS A 3 6.26 14.11 -16.57
CA HIS A 3 6.28 14.06 -15.12
C HIS A 3 4.91 13.57 -14.65
N ALA A 4 4.84 12.35 -14.08
CA ALA A 4 3.62 11.88 -13.44
C ALA A 4 3.33 12.77 -12.22
N THR A 5 2.21 13.48 -12.25
CA THR A 5 1.80 14.38 -11.16
C THR A 5 1.14 13.57 -10.06
N ILE A 6 1.84 13.39 -8.93
CA ILE A 6 1.29 12.73 -7.74
C ILE A 6 0.28 13.67 -7.09
N SER A 7 -0.98 13.22 -6.95
CA SER A 7 -2.03 14.02 -6.31
C SER A 7 -1.94 13.95 -4.77
N HIS A 8 -2.60 14.88 -4.08
CA HIS A 8 -2.70 14.83 -2.61
C HIS A 8 -3.34 13.52 -2.11
N ALA A 9 -4.32 12.99 -2.83
CA ALA A 9 -4.95 11.72 -2.49
C ALA A 9 -3.97 10.53 -2.64
N ASP A 10 -3.06 10.58 -3.62
CA ASP A 10 -2.02 9.56 -3.76
C ASP A 10 -1.00 9.65 -2.62
N LEU A 11 -0.67 10.85 -2.14
CA LEU A 11 0.18 11.03 -0.95
C LEU A 11 -0.44 10.41 0.31
N VAL A 12 -1.74 10.63 0.55
CA VAL A 12 -2.46 10.02 1.69
C VAL A 12 -2.43 8.50 1.61
N ARG A 13 -2.65 7.93 0.42
CA ARG A 13 -2.57 6.47 0.21
C ARG A 13 -1.16 5.94 0.45
N LEU A 14 -0.13 6.61 -0.06
CA LEU A 14 1.27 6.25 0.17
C LEU A 14 1.65 6.32 1.66
N GLU A 15 1.11 7.29 2.40
CA GLU A 15 1.28 7.39 3.85
C GLU A 15 0.64 6.21 4.59
N HIS A 16 -0.58 5.82 4.22
CA HIS A 16 -1.25 4.64 4.76
C HIS A 16 -0.47 3.35 4.48
N LEU A 17 0.01 3.16 3.24
CA LEU A 17 0.83 2.00 2.85
C LEU A 17 2.12 1.93 3.68
N ARG A 18 2.81 3.06 3.85
CA ARG A 18 4.02 3.16 4.69
C ARG A 18 3.73 2.81 6.15
N ASN A 19 2.65 3.34 6.72
CA ASN A 19 2.27 3.09 8.11
C ASN A 19 1.93 1.61 8.34
N ALA A 20 1.26 1.00 7.38
CA ALA A 20 0.90 -0.40 7.43
C ALA A 20 2.14 -1.31 7.29
N GLY A 21 3.07 -1.01 6.38
CA GLY A 21 4.35 -1.72 6.28
C GLY A 21 5.22 -1.63 7.54
N ARG A 22 5.20 -0.48 8.23
CA ARG A 22 5.84 -0.30 9.55
C ARG A 22 5.21 -1.20 10.60
N PHE A 23 3.89 -1.22 10.69
CA PHE A 23 3.18 -2.09 11.61
C PHE A 23 3.52 -3.59 11.41
N VAL A 24 3.59 -4.05 10.15
CA VAL A 24 4.03 -5.42 9.84
C VAL A 24 5.47 -5.66 10.28
N SER A 25 6.37 -4.73 9.97
CA SER A 25 7.79 -4.82 10.33
C SER A 25 7.98 -4.90 11.85
N ASP A 26 7.25 -4.07 12.60
CA ASP A 26 7.24 -4.09 14.06
C ASP A 26 6.72 -5.43 14.58
N MET A 27 5.63 -5.95 14.01
CA MET A 27 5.13 -7.30 14.36
C MET A 27 6.14 -8.40 14.05
N THR A 28 6.82 -8.37 12.90
CA THR A 28 7.86 -9.36 12.57
C THR A 28 9.06 -9.26 13.49
N ALA A 29 9.43 -8.05 13.95
CA ALA A 29 10.48 -7.86 14.94
C ALA A 29 10.10 -8.47 16.30
N PHE A 30 8.80 -8.51 16.65
CA PHE A 30 8.30 -9.25 17.83
C PHE A 30 8.36 -10.78 17.68
N GLN A 31 8.43 -11.31 16.46
CA GLN A 31 8.48 -12.76 16.21
C GLN A 31 9.88 -13.38 16.41
N GLU A 32 10.95 -12.59 16.40
CA GLU A 32 12.30 -13.11 16.61
C GLU A 32 12.59 -13.51 18.07
N CYS A 33 11.73 -13.14 19.04
CA CYS A 33 12.01 -13.42 20.44
C CYS A 33 11.16 -14.49 21.14
N HIS A 34 9.86 -14.71 20.91
CA HIS A 34 9.15 -15.84 21.54
C HIS A 34 7.73 -16.00 20.96
N GLU A 35 7.33 -17.25 20.73
CA GLU A 35 5.98 -17.74 20.43
C GLU A 35 5.33 -17.32 19.09
N LEU A 36 4.63 -18.28 18.48
CA LEU A 36 3.86 -18.07 17.25
C LEU A 36 2.76 -17.01 17.52
N PRO A 37 2.59 -15.98 16.68
CA PRO A 37 1.56 -14.98 16.89
C PRO A 37 0.18 -15.63 16.99
N GLN A 38 -0.67 -15.08 17.85
CA GLN A 38 -2.02 -15.59 18.02
C GLN A 38 -2.77 -15.59 16.68
N PRO A 39 -3.67 -16.55 16.43
CA PRO A 39 -4.41 -16.65 15.17
C PRO A 39 -5.10 -15.32 14.76
N ALA A 40 -5.58 -14.56 15.74
CA ALA A 40 -6.18 -13.24 15.52
C ALA A 40 -5.18 -12.21 14.94
N GLN A 41 -3.93 -12.21 15.41
CA GLN A 41 -2.88 -11.31 14.90
C GLN A 41 -2.51 -11.65 13.46
N ARG A 42 -2.45 -12.95 13.12
CA ARG A 42 -2.23 -13.41 11.75
C ARG A 42 -3.37 -13.01 10.81
N ALA A 43 -4.62 -13.14 11.27
CA ALA A 43 -5.78 -12.70 10.52
C ALA A 43 -5.77 -11.18 10.31
N GLN A 44 -5.45 -10.40 11.34
CA GLN A 44 -5.30 -8.94 11.25
C GLN A 44 -4.20 -8.55 10.26
N LEU A 45 -3.04 -9.21 10.30
CA LEU A 45 -1.95 -9.00 9.35
C LEU A 45 -2.40 -9.28 7.90
N ALA A 46 -3.08 -10.41 7.67
CA ALA A 46 -3.61 -10.76 6.35
C ALA A 46 -4.62 -9.71 5.85
N SER A 47 -5.52 -9.24 6.71
CA SER A 47 -6.45 -8.15 6.38
C SER A 47 -5.74 -6.84 6.07
N LEU A 48 -4.67 -6.51 6.81
CA LEU A 48 -3.88 -5.31 6.56
C LEU A 48 -3.16 -5.38 5.21
N VAL A 49 -2.51 -6.52 4.91
CA VAL A 49 -1.82 -6.77 3.63
C VAL A 49 -2.80 -6.70 2.47
N PHE A 50 -4.00 -7.28 2.62
CA PHE A 50 -5.06 -7.16 1.62
C PHE A 50 -5.43 -5.69 1.37
N LEU A 51 -5.68 -4.92 2.43
CA LEU A 51 -6.06 -3.51 2.33
C LEU A 51 -4.95 -2.63 1.71
N ILE A 52 -3.68 -2.92 2.00
CA ILE A 52 -2.51 -2.27 1.38
C ILE A 52 -2.47 -2.59 -0.12
N THR A 53 -2.73 -3.84 -0.48
CA THR A 53 -2.69 -4.31 -1.86
C THR A 53 -3.77 -3.63 -2.71
N GLU A 54 -5.00 -3.58 -2.20
CA GLU A 54 -6.11 -2.86 -2.85
C GLU A 54 -5.79 -1.37 -3.04
N GLN A 55 -5.25 -0.70 -2.02
CA GLN A 55 -4.89 0.71 -2.13
C GLN A 55 -3.78 0.97 -3.15
N LEU A 56 -2.82 0.06 -3.27
CA LEU A 56 -1.75 0.16 -4.26
C LEU A 56 -2.29 -0.07 -5.68
N ASP A 57 -3.17 -1.05 -5.86
CA ASP A 57 -3.82 -1.34 -7.14
C ASP A 57 -4.62 -0.13 -7.65
N ASP A 58 -5.32 0.54 -6.74
CA ASP A 58 -6.02 1.79 -6.97
C ASP A 58 -5.11 2.92 -7.48
N VAL A 59 -3.90 3.05 -6.92
CA VAL A 59 -2.90 4.03 -7.35
C VAL A 59 -2.37 3.66 -8.73
N VAL A 60 -2.03 2.39 -8.96
CA VAL A 60 -1.57 1.88 -10.27
C VAL A 60 -2.61 2.18 -11.35
N THR A 61 -3.88 1.88 -11.07
CA THR A 61 -5.00 2.13 -11.98
C THR A 61 -5.13 3.62 -12.32
N ARG A 62 -5.03 4.52 -11.32
CA ARG A 62 -5.07 5.97 -11.57
C ARG A 62 -3.89 6.46 -12.38
N CYS A 63 -2.68 5.98 -12.11
CA CYS A 63 -1.49 6.33 -12.89
C CYS A 63 -1.61 5.88 -14.35
N GLN A 64 -2.12 4.66 -14.58
CA GLN A 64 -2.37 4.13 -15.92
C GLN A 64 -3.44 4.94 -16.66
N ASN A 65 -4.56 5.25 -16.01
CA ASN A 65 -5.63 6.05 -16.61
C ASN A 65 -5.14 7.46 -16.98
N ASN A 66 -4.39 8.13 -16.09
CA ASN A 66 -3.81 9.43 -16.38
C ASN A 66 -2.81 9.39 -17.55
N TRP A 67 -2.00 8.33 -17.64
CA TRP A 67 -1.09 8.14 -18.76
C TRP A 67 -1.84 7.93 -20.07
N MET A 68 -2.86 7.06 -20.09
CA MET A 68 -3.68 6.78 -21.27
C MET A 68 -4.48 8.00 -21.74
N ASN A 69 -5.01 8.81 -20.82
CA ASN A 69 -5.69 10.05 -21.15
C ASN A 69 -4.72 11.09 -21.75
N ALA A 70 -3.48 11.16 -21.25
CA ALA A 70 -2.46 12.06 -21.81
C ALA A 70 -2.00 11.64 -23.22
N GLU A 71 -2.06 10.35 -23.55
CA GLU A 71 -1.72 9.82 -24.88
C GLU A 71 -2.85 10.03 -25.90
N ALA A 72 -4.11 10.02 -25.45
CA ALA A 72 -5.27 10.31 -26.31
C ALA A 72 -5.40 11.80 -26.71
N GLU A 73 -4.76 12.70 -25.96
CA GLU A 73 -4.77 14.15 -26.19
C GLU A 73 -3.56 14.66 -27.01
N SER A 74 -2.64 13.78 -27.43
CA SER A 74 -1.42 14.10 -28.21
C SER A 74 -1.56 13.73 -29.68
#